data_AF-A0A1Q4FPI2-F1
#
_entry.id   AF-A0A1Q4FPI2-F1
#
_cell.length_a   1.000
_cell.length_b   1.000
_cell.length_c   1.000
_cell.angle_alpha   90.00
_cell.angle_beta   90.00
_cell.angle_gamma   90.00
#
_symmetry.space_group_name_H-M   'P 1'
#
loop_
_entity.id
_entity.type
_entity.pdbx_description
1 polymer ?
#
loop_
_entity_poly.entity_id
_entity_poly.type
_entity_poly.pdbx_seq_one_letter_code
_entity_poly.pdbx_strand_id
1 'polypeptide(L)'
;MGLDYIRTTRGKPWRKQWAQGLNLMNEPTLFDIAFNTRRRTVSAFVEVENPPANGAELLLELIGSDAFVFDGQRRVARVENLPDDVLVLLHRTDNIALATVEHVSLFGDMMELSLK
;
A
#
# COMPACT_ATOMS: atom_id res chain seq x y z
N MET A 1 -18.67 48.69 17.31
CA MET A 1 -18.07 49.49 16.23
C MET A 1 -16.66 48.97 15.92
N GLY A 2 -16.50 47.82 15.26
CA GLY A 2 -15.17 47.20 15.05
C GLY A 2 -14.97 46.45 13.73
N LEU A 3 -16.04 45.96 13.11
CA LEU A 3 -15.98 45.31 11.79
C LEU A 3 -16.01 46.31 10.63
N ASP A 4 -16.60 47.48 10.81
CA ASP A 4 -16.72 48.48 9.73
C ASP A 4 -15.42 49.24 9.45
N TYR A 5 -14.47 49.27 10.39
CA TYR A 5 -13.17 49.90 10.18
C TYR A 5 -12.27 49.09 9.24
N ILE A 6 -12.40 47.75 9.27
CA ILE A 6 -11.64 46.85 8.38
C ILE A 6 -12.14 46.96 6.92
N ARG A 7 -13.40 47.38 6.74
CA ARG A 7 -14.04 47.49 5.41
C ARG A 7 -13.56 48.69 4.59
N THR A 8 -13.09 49.77 5.23
CA THR A 8 -12.70 51.01 4.55
C THR A 8 -11.21 51.12 4.26
N THR A 9 -10.32 50.44 5.00
CA THR A 9 -8.86 50.62 4.87
C THR A 9 -8.15 49.70 3.90
N ARG A 10 -8.81 48.64 3.39
CA ARG A 10 -8.19 47.74 2.40
C ARG A 10 -9.12 47.61 1.21
N GLY A 11 -8.85 48.35 0.15
CA GLY A 11 -9.46 48.22 -1.18
C GLY A 11 -9.18 46.88 -1.88
N LYS A 12 -9.02 45.78 -1.14
CA LYS A 12 -8.86 44.43 -1.66
C LYS A 12 -10.13 43.63 -1.34
N PRO A 13 -10.72 42.93 -2.33
CA PRO A 13 -11.96 42.19 -2.13
C PRO A 13 -11.70 41.00 -1.19
N TRP A 14 -12.06 41.17 0.08
CA TRP A 14 -12.23 40.17 1.14
C TRP A 14 -12.81 38.83 0.66
N ARG A 15 -13.69 38.84 -0.35
CA ARG A 15 -14.22 37.63 -1.00
C ARG A 15 -13.12 36.71 -1.56
N LYS A 16 -12.01 37.27 -2.06
CA LYS A 16 -10.88 36.53 -2.62
C LYS A 16 -10.07 35.81 -1.55
N GLN A 17 -9.94 36.37 -0.35
CA GLN A 17 -9.18 35.74 0.75
C GLN A 17 -9.92 34.57 1.39
N TRP A 18 -11.24 34.68 1.54
CA TRP A 18 -12.07 33.56 2.03
C TRP A 18 -12.16 32.42 1.00
N ALA A 19 -12.30 32.75 -0.29
CA ALA A 19 -12.26 31.76 -1.36
C ALA A 19 -10.91 31.03 -1.42
N GLN A 20 -9.80 31.75 -1.20
CA GLN A 20 -8.46 31.17 -1.16
C GLN A 20 -8.28 30.24 0.06
N GLY A 21 -8.82 30.61 1.22
CA GLY A 21 -8.86 29.73 2.40
C GLY A 21 -9.70 28.46 2.19
N LEU A 22 -10.83 28.56 1.49
CA LEU A 22 -11.68 27.41 1.16
C LEU A 22 -11.01 26.50 0.12
N ASN A 23 -10.32 27.07 -0.87
CA ASN A 23 -9.55 26.31 -1.84
C ASN A 23 -8.38 25.56 -1.20
N LEU A 24 -7.72 26.16 -0.20
CA LEU A 24 -6.65 25.52 0.57
C LEU A 24 -7.15 24.33 1.42
N MET A 25 -8.44 24.24 1.74
CA MET A 25 -9.03 23.06 2.41
C MET A 25 -9.30 21.91 1.43
N ASN A 26 -9.40 22.19 0.13
CA ASN A 26 -9.64 21.19 -0.91
C ASN A 26 -8.35 20.68 -1.56
N GLU A 27 -7.21 21.32 -1.29
CA GLU A 27 -5.91 20.92 -1.80
C GLU A 27 -5.12 20.20 -0.70
N PRO A 28 -4.58 19.01 -0.98
CA PRO A 28 -3.79 18.29 0.00
C PRO A 28 -2.53 19.08 0.38
N THR A 29 -2.33 19.32 1.66
CA THR A 29 -1.21 20.10 2.21
C THR A 29 -0.07 19.18 2.69
N LEU A 30 1.13 19.75 2.90
CA LEU A 30 2.30 19.02 3.44
C LEU A 30 2.04 18.34 4.81
N PHE A 31 0.98 18.72 5.52
CA PHE A 31 0.57 18.15 6.80
C PHE A 31 -0.55 17.12 6.68
N ASP A 32 -1.07 16.88 5.47
CA ASP A 32 -1.92 15.73 5.28
C ASP A 32 -1.07 14.48 5.46
N ILE A 33 -1.50 13.67 6.41
CA ILE A 33 -0.88 12.39 6.73
C ILE A 33 -1.10 11.50 5.51
N ALA A 34 -0.18 11.56 4.56
CA ALA A 34 -0.09 10.59 3.50
C ALA A 34 0.27 9.26 4.19
N PHE A 35 -0.72 8.39 4.37
CA PHE A 35 -0.49 6.98 4.68
C PHE A 35 0.19 6.33 3.47
N ASN A 36 1.44 6.69 3.22
CA ASN A 36 2.24 6.23 2.09
C ASN A 36 2.82 4.83 2.36
N THR A 37 2.03 3.98 3.01
CA THR A 37 2.36 2.58 3.21
C THR A 37 1.05 1.83 3.14
N ARG A 38 0.45 1.78 1.94
CA ARG A 38 -0.42 0.65 1.62
C ARG A 38 0.50 -0.57 1.69
N ARG A 39 0.55 -1.21 2.87
CA ARG A 39 1.16 -2.54 2.99
C ARG A 39 0.38 -3.42 2.04
N ARG A 40 1.04 -3.85 0.97
CA ARG A 40 0.47 -4.78 0.01
C ARG A 40 0.56 -6.14 0.66
N THR A 41 -0.53 -6.59 1.25
CA THR A 41 -0.63 -7.91 1.85
C THR A 41 -1.23 -8.91 0.87
N VAL A 42 -0.74 -10.14 0.89
CA VAL A 42 -1.16 -11.22 0.02
C VAL A 42 -1.27 -12.51 0.83
N SER A 43 -2.40 -13.20 0.69
CA SER A 43 -2.60 -14.54 1.27
C SER A 43 -2.10 -15.61 0.31
N ALA A 44 -1.28 -16.53 0.82
CA ALA A 44 -0.75 -17.65 0.07
C ALA A 44 -1.08 -18.98 0.77
N PHE A 45 -1.43 -19.99 0.00
CA PHE A 45 -1.64 -21.37 0.45
C PHE A 45 -0.31 -22.13 0.42
N VAL A 46 0.09 -22.62 1.57
CA VAL A 46 1.34 -23.35 1.76
C VAL A 46 1.20 -24.76 1.17
N GLU A 47 2.14 -25.14 0.30
CA GLU A 47 2.19 -26.45 -0.35
C GLU A 47 3.23 -27.40 0.28
N VAL A 48 3.92 -26.95 1.34
CA VAL A 48 5.01 -27.68 2.00
C VAL A 48 4.66 -28.01 3.46
N GLU A 49 5.13 -29.15 3.96
CA GLU A 49 4.88 -29.60 5.33
C GLU A 49 5.49 -28.67 6.40
N ASN A 50 6.60 -28.00 6.06
CA ASN A 50 7.30 -27.08 6.96
C ASN A 50 7.24 -25.66 6.38
N PRO A 51 6.26 -24.84 6.80
CA PRO A 51 6.17 -23.45 6.36
C PRO A 51 7.36 -22.62 6.88
N PRO A 52 7.76 -21.57 6.14
CA PRO A 52 8.77 -20.63 6.58
C PRO A 52 8.31 -19.86 7.84
N ALA A 53 9.27 -19.45 8.66
CA ALA A 53 8.98 -18.73 9.90
C ALA A 53 8.50 -17.30 9.64
N ASN A 54 7.76 -16.72 10.61
CA ASN A 54 7.41 -15.31 10.59
C ASN A 54 8.67 -14.44 10.49
N GLY A 55 8.64 -13.44 9.61
CA GLY A 55 9.76 -12.55 9.31
C GLY A 55 10.72 -13.07 8.23
N ALA A 56 10.53 -14.29 7.71
CA ALA A 56 11.33 -14.79 6.60
C ALA A 56 11.08 -13.96 5.32
N GLU A 57 12.15 -13.74 4.54
CA GLU A 57 12.08 -13.12 3.22
C GLU A 57 11.95 -14.20 2.15
N LEU A 58 10.95 -14.06 1.29
CA LEU A 58 10.59 -14.99 0.23
C LEU A 58 10.45 -14.24 -1.10
N LEU A 59 10.56 -14.95 -2.20
CA LEU A 59 10.30 -14.41 -3.54
C LEU A 59 8.88 -14.74 -3.97
N LEU A 60 8.13 -13.72 -4.37
CA LEU A 60 6.87 -13.87 -5.09
C LEU A 60 7.16 -13.74 -6.59
N GLU A 61 6.77 -14.75 -7.38
CA GLU A 61 6.95 -14.77 -8.82
C GLU A 61 5.62 -15.03 -9.53
N LEU A 62 5.35 -14.24 -10.57
CA LEU A 62 4.20 -14.44 -11.46
C LEU A 62 4.62 -15.29 -12.66
N ILE A 63 4.08 -16.50 -12.76
CA ILE A 63 4.32 -17.44 -13.86
C ILE A 63 3.02 -17.60 -14.64
N GLY A 64 2.93 -16.91 -15.77
CA GLY A 64 1.69 -16.84 -16.55
C GLY A 64 0.64 -16.02 -15.82
N SER A 65 -0.49 -16.64 -15.47
CA SER A 65 -1.57 -16.02 -14.69
C SER A 65 -1.52 -16.37 -13.20
N ASP A 66 -0.64 -17.28 -12.79
CA ASP A 66 -0.56 -17.77 -11.42
C ASP A 66 0.64 -17.17 -10.70
N ALA A 67 0.48 -16.89 -9.40
CA ALA A 67 1.54 -16.37 -8.56
C ALA A 67 2.01 -17.44 -7.56
N PHE A 68 3.32 -17.62 -7.45
CA PHE A 68 3.95 -18.62 -6.61
C PHE A 68 4.97 -17.98 -5.68
N VAL A 69 5.18 -18.60 -4.53
CA VAL A 69 6.12 -18.13 -3.51
C VAL A 69 7.26 -19.13 -3.37
N PHE A 70 8.49 -18.62 -3.40
CA PHE A 70 9.71 -19.39 -3.34
C PHE A 70 10.57 -18.99 -2.14
N ASP A 71 11.15 -20.00 -1.50
CA ASP A 71 12.26 -19.87 -0.54
C ASP A 71 13.53 -20.36 -1.25
N GLY A 72 14.33 -19.42 -1.74
CA GLY A 72 15.44 -19.72 -2.64
C GLY A 72 14.95 -20.42 -3.92
N GLN A 73 15.32 -21.69 -4.09
CA GLN A 73 14.92 -22.51 -5.25
C GLN A 73 13.68 -23.38 -4.98
N ARG A 74 13.19 -23.41 -3.74
CA ARG A 74 12.10 -24.28 -3.34
C ARG A 74 10.78 -23.52 -3.46
N ARG A 75 9.81 -24.08 -4.19
CA ARG A 75 8.43 -23.59 -4.16
C ARG A 75 7.79 -23.95 -2.82
N VAL A 76 7.24 -22.95 -2.15
CA VAL A 76 6.68 -23.05 -0.80
C VAL A 76 5.18 -22.90 -0.79
N ALA A 77 4.64 -21.99 -1.61
CA ALA A 77 3.22 -21.69 -1.59
C ALA A 77 2.73 -21.22 -2.96
N ARG A 78 1.41 -21.22 -3.11
CA ARG A 78 0.69 -20.62 -4.23
C ARG A 78 -0.21 -19.51 -3.72
N VAL A 79 -0.28 -18.41 -4.46
CA VAL A 79 -1.24 -17.35 -4.18
C VAL A 79 -2.48 -17.56 -5.02
N GLU A 80 -3.64 -17.60 -4.38
CA GLU A 80 -4.93 -17.52 -5.05
C GLU A 80 -5.46 -16.08 -4.97
N ASN A 81 -5.95 -15.55 -6.09
CA ASN A 81 -6.52 -14.21 -6.22
C ASN A 81 -5.55 -13.08 -5.83
N LEU A 82 -4.58 -12.83 -6.71
CA LEU A 82 -3.65 -11.72 -6.53
C LEU A 82 -4.38 -10.37 -6.64
N PRO A 83 -4.21 -9.44 -5.68
CA PRO A 83 -4.79 -8.10 -5.80
C PRO A 83 -4.22 -7.35 -7.02
N ASP A 84 -5.04 -6.56 -7.70
CA ASP A 84 -4.64 -5.78 -8.88
C ASP A 84 -3.43 -4.88 -8.61
N ASP A 85 -3.37 -4.26 -7.42
CA ASP A 85 -2.25 -3.43 -6.99
C ASP A 85 -0.91 -4.20 -6.93
N VAL A 86 -0.97 -5.52 -6.67
CA VAL A 86 0.20 -6.41 -6.62
C VAL A 86 0.53 -6.94 -8.02
N LEU A 87 -0.48 -7.25 -8.84
CA LEU A 87 -0.28 -7.62 -10.25
C LEU A 87 0.47 -6.51 -11.00
N VAL A 88 0.04 -5.25 -10.82
CA VAL A 88 0.71 -4.09 -11.42
C VAL A 88 2.14 -3.94 -10.90
N LEU A 89 2.39 -4.24 -9.63
CA LEU A 89 3.75 -4.22 -9.08
C LEU A 89 4.62 -5.29 -9.75
N LEU A 90 4.16 -6.54 -9.81
CA LEU A 90 4.92 -7.64 -10.40
C LEU A 90 5.24 -7.37 -11.87
N HIS A 91 4.29 -6.86 -12.64
CA HIS A 91 4.55 -6.49 -14.04
C HIS A 91 5.58 -5.35 -14.21
N ARG A 92 5.82 -4.52 -13.18
CA ARG A 92 6.87 -3.49 -13.20
C ARG A 92 8.23 -4.01 -12.75
N THR A 93 8.28 -5.14 -12.06
CA THR A 93 9.49 -5.72 -11.46
C THR A 93 9.83 -7.06 -12.10
N ASP A 94 9.69 -7.16 -13.43
CA ASP A 94 10.00 -8.35 -14.22
C ASP A 94 9.32 -9.63 -13.68
N ASN A 95 8.07 -9.49 -13.23
CA ASN A 95 7.23 -10.53 -12.63
C ASN A 95 7.73 -11.10 -11.30
N ILE A 96 8.67 -10.43 -10.62
CA ILE A 96 9.26 -10.90 -9.36
C ILE A 96 9.18 -9.80 -8.30
N ALA A 97 8.87 -10.15 -7.05
CA ALA A 97 8.94 -9.24 -5.92
C ALA A 97 9.44 -9.93 -4.65
N LEU A 98 10.08 -9.17 -3.77
CA LEU A 98 10.46 -9.64 -2.45
C LEU A 98 9.28 -9.45 -1.48
N ALA A 99 8.95 -10.52 -0.76
CA ALA A 99 7.89 -10.52 0.24
C ALA A 99 8.43 -10.99 1.60
N THR A 100 7.90 -10.43 2.67
CA THR A 100 8.19 -10.87 4.04
C THR A 100 6.98 -11.59 4.63
N VAL A 101 7.18 -12.73 5.27
CA VAL A 101 6.13 -13.45 5.99
C VAL A 101 5.71 -12.62 7.21
N GLU A 102 4.50 -12.08 7.22
CA GLU A 102 3.95 -11.38 8.39
C GLU A 102 3.36 -12.38 9.38
N HIS A 103 2.63 -13.37 8.88
CA HIS A 103 1.94 -14.34 9.71
C HIS A 103 1.79 -15.69 9.02
N VAL A 104 1.98 -16.78 9.76
CA VAL A 104 1.60 -18.13 9.35
C VAL A 104 0.45 -18.59 10.24
N SER A 105 -0.59 -19.12 9.62
CA SER A 105 -1.76 -19.71 10.28
C SER A 105 -1.38 -20.82 11.25
N LEU A 106 -2.27 -21.09 12.21
CA LEU A 106 -2.05 -22.12 13.24
C LEU A 106 -1.83 -23.52 12.65
N PHE A 107 -2.51 -23.84 11.55
CA PHE A 107 -2.42 -25.14 10.88
C PHE A 107 -1.31 -25.19 9.82
N GLY A 108 -0.65 -24.06 9.53
CA GLY A 108 0.42 -23.97 8.55
C GLY A 108 -0.05 -24.11 7.10
N ASP A 109 -1.36 -24.04 6.84
CA ASP A 109 -1.98 -24.17 5.52
C ASP A 109 -2.02 -22.83 4.77
N MET A 110 -2.08 -21.73 5.50
CA MET A 110 -2.04 -20.37 4.94
C MET A 110 -0.95 -19.51 5.57
N MET A 111 -0.41 -18.61 4.76
CA MET A 111 0.51 -17.56 5.19
C MET A 111 0.15 -16.20 4.57
N GLU A 112 0.36 -15.14 5.35
CA GLU A 112 0.20 -13.76 4.92
C GLU A 112 1.57 -13.14 4.65
N LEU A 113 1.69 -12.56 3.47
CA LEU A 113 2.91 -11.97 2.95
C LEU A 113 2.73 -10.47 2.78
N SER A 114 3.76 -9.72 3.14
CA SER A 114 3.82 -8.27 2.95
C SER A 114 4.89 -7.96 1.93
N LEU A 115 4.50 -7.27 0.85
CA LEU A 115 5.38 -6.89 -0.24
C LEU A 115 6.00 -5.51 -0.01
N LYS A 116 7.29 -5.39 -0.31
CA LYS A 116 8.03 -4.12 -0.32
C LYS A 116 7.92 -3.42 -1.67
#